data_AF-A0A072NGN6-F1
#
_entry.id   AF-A0A072NGN6-F1
#
_cell.length_a   1.000
_cell.length_b   1.000
_cell.length_c   1.000
_cell.angle_alpha   90.00
_cell.angle_beta   90.00
_cell.angle_gamma   90.00
#
_symmetry.space_group_name_H-M   'P 1'
#
loop_
_entity.id
_entity.type
_entity.pdbx_description
1 polymer ?
#
loop_
_entity_poly.entity_id
_entity_poly.type
_entity_poly.pdbx_seq_one_letter_code
_entity_poly.pdbx_strand_id
1 'polypeptide(L)'
;MAMEESKARVGINPDFLPFLQGIHDDSIDEDVNLSLAIYLFTAKKVTLARAAELARRSIADFIQVLINHNIHWAEYTDEHKKQDDETIEFLLKQEEKHDKIDK
;
A
#
# COMPACT_ATOMS: atom_id res chain seq x y z
N MET A 1 31.27 16.81 -12.79
CA MET A 1 31.69 15.56 -12.12
C MET A 1 30.43 14.82 -11.75
N ALA A 2 30.18 13.66 -12.36
CA ALA A 2 29.06 12.82 -11.95
C ALA A 2 29.37 12.29 -10.54
N MET A 3 28.57 12.69 -9.55
CA MET A 3 28.66 12.08 -8.22
C MET A 3 28.13 10.66 -8.37
N GLU A 4 29.02 9.67 -8.32
CA GLU A 4 28.62 8.28 -8.17
C GLU A 4 27.81 8.19 -6.87
N GLU A 5 26.51 7.86 -6.98
CA GLU A 5 25.67 7.61 -5.82
C GLU A 5 26.31 6.48 -5.00
N SER A 6 26.78 6.81 -3.80
CA SER A 6 27.40 5.83 -2.90
C SER A 6 26.32 4.86 -2.42
N LYS A 7 26.17 3.71 -3.10
CA LYS A 7 25.26 2.64 -2.68
C LYS A 7 25.72 2.04 -1.35
N ALA A 8 24.81 1.95 -0.39
CA ALA A 8 25.04 1.19 0.83
C ALA A 8 25.17 -0.31 0.50
N ARG A 9 26.15 -0.99 1.11
CA ARG A 9 26.33 -2.44 0.97
C ARG A 9 25.75 -3.14 2.19
N VAL A 10 24.83 -4.07 1.96
CA VAL A 10 24.20 -4.88 3.01
C VAL A 10 24.53 -6.35 2.78
N GLY A 11 24.95 -7.04 3.83
CA GLY A 11 25.09 -8.49 3.79
C GLY A 11 23.73 -9.16 3.93
N ILE A 12 23.32 -9.94 2.94
CA ILE A 12 22.11 -10.78 2.99
C ILE A 12 22.50 -12.24 3.18
N ASN A 13 21.69 -13.01 3.92
CA ASN A 13 21.90 -14.46 4.01
C ASN A 13 21.76 -15.05 2.59
N PRO A 14 22.75 -15.81 2.07
CA PRO A 14 22.69 -16.41 0.75
C PRO A 14 21.47 -17.32 0.53
N ASP A 15 20.88 -17.86 1.60
CA ASP A 15 19.66 -18.68 1.53
C ASP A 15 18.45 -17.91 0.99
N PHE A 16 18.45 -16.56 1.05
CA PHE A 16 17.38 -15.75 0.47
C PHE A 16 17.50 -15.59 -1.05
N LEU A 17 18.69 -15.78 -1.64
CA LEU A 17 18.94 -15.48 -3.06
C LEU A 17 18.01 -16.22 -4.04
N PRO A 18 17.68 -17.52 -3.84
CA PRO A 18 16.75 -18.23 -4.74
C PRO A 18 15.33 -17.65 -4.74
N PHE A 19 14.96 -16.87 -3.72
CA PHE A 19 13.63 -16.28 -3.56
C PHE A 19 13.59 -14.80 -3.96
N LEU A 20 14.74 -14.15 -4.16
CA LEU A 20 14.89 -12.74 -4.55
C LEU A 20 15.19 -12.57 -6.05
N GLN A 21 15.08 -13.64 -6.83
CA GLN A 21 15.08 -13.58 -8.29
C GLN A 21 13.64 -13.67 -8.76
N GLY A 22 12.95 -12.53 -8.78
CA GLY A 22 11.64 -12.41 -9.39
C GLY A 22 11.63 -12.79 -10.88
N ILE A 23 10.45 -13.15 -11.38
CA ILE A 23 10.15 -13.60 -12.76
C ILE A 23 10.35 -12.48 -13.81
N HIS A 24 10.56 -11.24 -13.36
CA HIS A 24 10.82 -10.08 -14.18
C HIS A 24 12.27 -9.63 -13.97
N ASP A 25 12.86 -9.00 -14.99
CA ASP A 25 14.27 -8.58 -15.13
C ASP A 25 14.72 -7.51 -14.10
N ASP A 26 14.04 -7.45 -12.94
CA ASP A 26 14.28 -6.51 -11.85
C ASP A 26 15.45 -7.02 -11.00
N SER A 27 16.34 -6.11 -10.60
CA SER A 27 17.55 -6.47 -9.85
C SER A 27 17.23 -6.86 -8.40
N ILE A 28 18.04 -7.74 -7.79
CA ILE A 28 17.94 -8.11 -6.35
C ILE A 28 17.84 -6.87 -5.44
N ASP A 29 18.48 -5.76 -5.82
CA ASP A 29 18.40 -4.49 -5.10
C ASP A 29 16.95 -4.01 -4.96
N GLU A 30 16.11 -4.19 -5.99
CA GLU A 30 14.71 -3.74 -5.99
C GLU A 30 13.85 -4.58 -5.05
N ASP A 31 13.98 -5.90 -5.07
CA ASP A 31 13.26 -6.80 -4.17
C ASP A 31 13.62 -6.54 -2.70
N VAL A 32 14.90 -6.30 -2.43
CA VAL A 32 15.39 -5.96 -1.08
C VAL A 32 14.86 -4.58 -0.64
N ASN A 33 14.90 -3.57 -1.53
CA ASN A 33 14.40 -2.23 -1.22
C ASN A 33 12.88 -2.23 -1.00
N LEU A 34 12.13 -2.99 -1.81
CA LEU A 34 10.69 -3.16 -1.66
C LEU A 34 10.35 -3.82 -0.31
N SER A 35 11.05 -4.90 0.02
CA SER A 35 10.89 -5.60 1.30
C SER A 35 11.15 -4.68 2.49
N LEU A 36 12.20 -3.86 2.41
CA LEU A 36 12.53 -2.88 3.45
C LEU A 36 11.46 -1.77 3.56
N ALA A 37 10.96 -1.26 2.43
CA ALA A 37 9.90 -0.26 2.42
C ALA A 37 8.60 -0.78 3.07
N ILE A 38 8.22 -2.02 2.76
CA ILE A 38 7.06 -2.70 3.38
C ILE A 38 7.27 -2.83 4.89
N TYR A 39 8.44 -3.27 5.34
CA TYR A 39 8.76 -3.35 6.76
C TYR A 39 8.65 -1.99 7.45
N LEU A 40 9.24 -0.94 6.88
CA LEU A 40 9.21 0.40 7.48
C LEU A 40 7.78 0.95 7.56
N PHE A 41 6.96 0.69 6.55
CA PHE A 41 5.55 1.08 6.55
C PHE A 41 4.75 0.33 7.62
N THR A 42 4.83 -0.99 7.64
CA THR A 42 4.09 -1.85 8.59
C THR A 42 4.53 -1.61 10.04
N ALA A 43 5.81 -1.27 10.25
CA ALA A 43 6.35 -0.84 11.55
C ALA A 43 5.98 0.61 11.93
N LYS A 44 5.12 1.29 11.14
CA LYS A 44 4.69 2.69 11.32
C LYS A 44 5.85 3.68 11.43
N LYS A 45 6.99 3.40 10.77
CA LYS A 45 8.18 4.27 10.75
C LYS A 45 8.12 5.33 9.66
N VAL A 46 7.38 5.04 8.59
CA VAL A 46 7.18 5.93 7.45
C VAL A 46 5.72 5.93 7.03
N THR A 47 5.28 6.99 6.36
CA THR A 47 3.94 7.07 5.76
C THR A 47 3.85 6.18 4.52
N LEU A 48 2.63 5.87 4.07
CA LEU A 48 2.38 5.14 2.82
C LEU A 48 3.11 5.80 1.62
N ALA A 49 2.98 7.11 1.49
CA ALA A 49 3.63 7.88 0.43
C ALA A 49 5.15 7.77 0.49
N ARG A 50 5.74 7.86 1.69
CA ARG A 50 7.19 7.75 1.86
C ARG A 50 7.70 6.33 1.61
N ALA A 51 6.93 5.30 1.96
CA ALA A 51 7.27 3.92 1.65
C ALA A 51 7.26 3.65 0.13
N ALA A 52 6.24 4.16 -0.58
CA ALA A 52 6.16 4.06 -2.03
C ALA A 52 7.37 4.74 -2.71
N GLU A 53 7.74 5.94 -2.25
CA GLU A 53 8.92 6.67 -2.74
C GLU A 53 10.23 5.88 -2.51
N LEU A 54 10.42 5.31 -1.31
CA LEU A 54 11.60 4.49 -0.99
C LEU A 54 11.67 3.21 -1.85
N ALA A 55 10.52 2.65 -2.20
CA ALA A 55 10.40 1.52 -3.12
C ALA A 55 10.48 1.93 -4.60
N ARG A 56 10.67 3.22 -4.92
CA ARG A 56 10.68 3.79 -6.28
C ARG A 56 9.41 3.45 -7.08
N ARG A 57 8.27 3.37 -6.41
CA ARG A 57 6.97 3.05 -7.01
C ARG A 57 6.00 4.22 -6.82
N SER A 58 4.99 4.29 -7.69
CA SER A 58 3.87 5.19 -7.43
C SER A 58 3.12 4.72 -6.17
N ILE A 59 2.38 5.63 -5.53
CA ILE A 59 1.55 5.27 -4.37
C ILE A 59 0.54 4.17 -4.75
N ALA A 60 -0.06 4.26 -5.95
CA ALA A 60 -1.01 3.28 -6.44
C ALA A 60 -0.37 1.89 -6.61
N ASP A 61 0.82 1.82 -7.20
CA ASP A 61 1.53 0.54 -7.38
C ASP A 61 1.93 -0.06 -6.03
N PHE A 62 2.38 0.78 -5.10
CA PHE A 62 2.72 0.33 -3.75
C PHE A 62 1.49 -0.18 -2.99
N ILE A 63 0.34 0.48 -3.11
CA ILE A 63 -0.94 -0.01 -2.57
C ILE A 63 -1.27 -1.38 -3.14
N GLN A 64 -1.13 -1.58 -4.45
CA GLN A 64 -1.39 -2.87 -5.09
C GLN A 64 -0.46 -3.97 -4.54
N VAL A 65 0.81 -3.65 -4.30
CA VAL A 65 1.75 -4.58 -3.64
C VAL A 65 1.24 -4.94 -2.23
N LEU A 66 0.82 -3.97 -1.43
CA LEU A 66 0.30 -4.24 -0.09
C LEU A 66 -0.96 -5.11 -0.12
N ILE A 67 -1.89 -4.85 -1.06
CA ILE A 67 -3.08 -5.68 -1.27
C ILE A 67 -2.70 -7.13 -1.62
N ASN A 68 -1.76 -7.32 -2.55
CA ASN A 68 -1.31 -8.66 -2.96
C ASN A 68 -0.67 -9.44 -1.80
N HIS A 69 -0.04 -8.75 -0.85
CA HIS A 69 0.53 -9.34 0.37
C HIS A 69 -0.45 -9.41 1.54
N ASN A 70 -1.72 -9.05 1.34
CA ASN A 70 -2.75 -8.98 2.38
C ASN A 70 -2.37 -8.06 3.55
N ILE A 71 -1.67 -6.97 3.25
CA ILE A 71 -1.25 -5.94 4.22
C ILE A 71 -2.24 -4.78 4.18
N HIS A 72 -2.79 -4.45 5.35
CA HIS A 72 -3.71 -3.32 5.49
C HIS A 72 -2.96 -2.00 5.31
N TRP A 73 -3.39 -1.18 4.35
CA TRP A 73 -2.67 0.03 3.92
C TRP A 73 -3.39 1.34 4.28
N ALA A 74 -4.68 1.29 4.59
CA ALA A 74 -5.48 2.44 5.01
C ALA A 74 -6.16 2.12 6.33
N GLU A 75 -6.04 3.00 7.32
CA GLU A 75 -6.85 2.91 8.53
C GLU A 75 -8.29 3.36 8.21
N TYR A 76 -9.28 2.57 8.62
CA TYR A 76 -10.67 3.00 8.60
C TYR A 76 -10.87 4.00 9.74
N THR A 77 -11.03 5.28 9.41
CA THR A 77 -11.17 6.37 10.39
C THR A 77 -12.63 6.57 10.77
N ASP A 78 -12.87 7.24 11.90
CA ASP A 78 -14.22 7.60 12.33
C ASP A 78 -14.92 8.54 11.32
N GLU A 79 -14.17 9.41 10.64
CA GLU A 79 -14.69 10.19 9.52
C GLU A 79 -15.17 9.32 8.35
N HIS A 80 -14.39 8.30 7.94
CA HIS A 80 -14.80 7.38 6.88
C HIS A 80 -16.09 6.64 7.28
N LYS A 81 -16.17 6.21 8.54
CA LYS A 81 -17.38 5.59 9.10
C LYS A 81 -18.59 6.51 9.06
N LYS A 82 -18.40 7.77 9.47
CA LYS A 82 -19.49 8.75 9.49
C LYS A 82 -20.01 9.03 8.08
N GLN A 83 -19.13 9.14 7.09
CA GLN A 83 -19.52 9.33 5.69
C GLN A 83 -20.31 8.15 5.14
N ASP A 84 -19.91 6.92 5.49
CA ASP A 84 -20.64 5.71 5.13
C ASP A 84 -22.02 5.67 5.80
N ASP A 85 -22.09 5.97 7.11
CA ASP A 85 -23.35 6.01 7.88
C ASP A 85 -24.34 7.03 7.31
N GLU A 86 -23.86 8.25 6.96
CA GLU A 86 -24.67 9.29 6.31
C GLU A 86 -25.20 8.83 4.94
N THR A 87 -24.37 8.12 4.17
CA THR A 87 -24.75 7.58 2.86
C THR A 87 -25.82 6.50 3.00
N ILE A 88 -25.67 5.59 3.96
CA ILE A 88 -26.64 4.53 4.24
C ILE A 88 -27.99 5.13 4.67
N GLU A 89 -27.98 6.11 5.57
CA GLU A 89 -29.20 6.77 6.03
C GLU A 89 -29.92 7.51 4.88
N PHE A 90 -29.17 8.15 3.99
CA PHE A 90 -29.72 8.77 2.79
C PHE A 90 -30.42 7.74 1.90
N LEU A 91 -29.77 6.61 1.60
CA LEU A 91 -30.33 5.56 0.74
C LEU A 91 -31.62 4.96 1.33
N LEU A 92 -31.61 4.64 2.63
CA LEU A 92 -32.79 4.11 3.34
C LEU A 92 -33.98 5.10 3.29
N LYS A 93 -33.72 6.40 3.48
CA LYS A 93 -34.77 7.44 3.37
C LYS A 93 -35.33 7.58 1.96
N GLN A 94 -34.55 7.29 0.92
CA GLN A 94 -35.04 7.30 -0.46
C GLN A 94 -35.93 6.09 -0.74
N GLU A 95 -35.59 4.92 -0.23
CA GLU A 95 -36.44 3.71 -0.32
C GLU A 95 -37.80 3.92 0.37
N GLU A 96 -37.83 4.47 1.60
CA GLU A 96 -39.09 4.77 2.30
C GLU A 96 -39.97 5.79 1.58
N LYS A 97 -39.36 6.70 0.80
CA LYS A 97 -40.11 7.66 -0.01
C LYS A 97 -40.66 7.02 -1.28
N HIS A 98 -39.92 6.12 -1.90
CA HIS A 98 -40.39 5.40 -3.09
C HIS A 98 -41.60 4.51 -2.74
N ASP A 99 -41.55 3.82 -1.60
CA ASP A 99 -42.64 2.94 -1.12
C ASP A 99 -43.93 3.68 -0.71
N LYS A 100 -43.85 5.00 -0.50
CA LYS A 100 -45.00 5.88 -0.20
C LYS A 100 -45.62 6.55 -1.42
N ILE A 101 -44.93 6.55 -2.55
CA ILE A 101 -45.41 7.13 -3.81
C ILE A 101 -46.15 6.08 -4.65
N ASP A 102 -45.86 4.79 -4.42
CA ASP A 102 -46.47 3.64 -5.12
C ASP A 102 -47.70 3.02 -4.40
N LYS A 103 -48.25 3.69 -3.37
CA LYS A 103 -49.51 3.33 -2.67
C LYS A 103 -50.57 4.41 -2.82
#